data_AF-A0A8I1V076-F1
#
_entry.id   AF-A0A8I1V076-F1
#
_cell.length_a   1.000
_cell.length_b   1.000
_cell.length_c   1.000
_cell.angle_alpha   90.00
_cell.angle_beta   90.00
_cell.angle_gamma   90.00
#
_symmetry.space_group_name_H-M   'P 1'
#
loop_
_entity.id
_entity.type
_entity.pdbx_description
1 polymer ?
#
loop_
_entity_poly.entity_id
_entity_poly.type
_entity_poly.pdbx_seq_one_letter_code
_entity_poly.pdbx_strand_id
1 'polypeptide(L)' 'MATIQIRDLPEEAYEVIRRRARAEGRSIQSYMREQVIDMASTPTAREALAALEERLAAVSTPGATRESVLAALVADRR' A
#
# COMPACT_ATOMS: atom_id res chain seq x y z
N MET A 1 7.08 -12.02 15.74
CA MET A 1 7.32 -12.33 14.31
C MET A 1 6.26 -13.34 13.89
N ALA A 2 5.47 -13.05 12.85
CA ALA A 2 4.43 -13.97 12.39
C ALA A 2 5.01 -14.93 11.35
N THR A 3 4.58 -16.20 11.38
CA THR A 3 4.91 -17.20 10.36
C THR A 3 3.64 -17.58 9.63
N ILE A 4 3.71 -17.58 8.29
CA ILE A 4 2.60 -17.97 7.42
C ILE A 4 3.00 -19.27 6.72
N GLN A 5 2.15 -20.29 6.85
CA GLN A 5 2.26 -21.53 6.08
C GLN A 5 1.19 -21.51 4.98
N ILE A 6 1.62 -21.63 3.73
CA ILE A 6 0.73 -21.78 2.58
C ILE A 6 0.64 -23.28 2.27
N ARG A 7 -0.56 -23.85 2.37
CA ARG A 7 -0.84 -25.27 2.09
C ARG A 7 -1.46 -25.42 0.71
N ASP A 8 -1.31 -26.61 0.15
CA ASP A 8 -1.96 -27.03 -1.09
C ASP A 8 -1.70 -26.07 -2.27
N LEU A 9 -0.48 -25.52 -2.32
CA LEU A 9 -0.06 -24.66 -3.43
C LEU A 9 0.07 -25.53 -4.69
N PRO A 10 -0.58 -25.15 -5.82
CA PRO A 10 -0.40 -25.87 -7.07
C PRO A 10 1.07 -25.91 -7.50
N GLU A 11 1.52 -27.06 -7.99
CA GLU A 11 2.91 -27.30 -8.35
C GLU A 11 3.41 -26.29 -9.40
N GLU A 12 2.55 -25.96 -10.37
CA GLU A 12 2.88 -24.99 -11.41
C GLU A 12 3.16 -23.58 -10.83
N ALA A 13 2.43 -23.19 -9.79
CA ALA A 13 2.62 -21.91 -9.11
C ALA A 13 3.92 -21.93 -8.28
N TYR A 14 4.18 -23.04 -7.58
CA TYR A 14 5.43 -23.24 -6.84
C TYR A 14 6.65 -23.11 -7.76
N GLU A 15 6.65 -23.76 -8.92
CA GLU A 15 7.77 -23.73 -9.86
C GLU A 15 7.98 -22.35 -10.48
N VAL A 16 6.91 -21.59 -10.75
CA VAL A 16 7.04 -20.19 -11.20
C VAL A 16 7.73 -19.34 -10.14
N ILE A 17 7.31 -19.44 -8.87
CA ILE A 17 7.90 -18.69 -7.76
C ILE A 17 9.37 -19.07 -7.59
N ARG A 18 9.66 -20.38 -7.60
CA ARG A 18 11.01 -20.94 -7.46
C ARG A 18 11.95 -20.46 -8.57
N ARG A 19 11.49 -20.39 -9.83
CA ARG A 19 12.28 -19.83 -10.94
C ARG A 19 12.55 -18.34 -10.77
N ARG A 20 11.54 -17.54 -10.40
CA ARG A 20 11.69 -16.09 -10.19
C ARG A 20 12.66 -15.78 -9.06
N ALA A 21 12.50 -16.45 -7.92
CA ALA A 21 13.41 -16.29 -6.78
C ALA A 21 14.87 -16.61 -7.17
N ARG A 22 15.10 -17.68 -7.95
CA ARG A 22 16.44 -18.01 -8.45
C ARG A 22 17.00 -16.99 -9.42
N ALA A 23 16.18 -16.46 -10.34
CA ALA A 23 16.61 -15.43 -11.27
C ALA A 23 17.11 -14.17 -10.55
N GLU A 24 16.56 -13.89 -9.36
CA GLU A 24 16.99 -12.79 -8.49
C GLU A 24 18.10 -13.19 -7.48
N GLY A 25 18.58 -14.43 -7.49
CA GLY A 25 19.59 -14.90 -6.54
C GLY A 25 19.11 -15.00 -5.10
N ARG A 26 17.80 -15.17 -4.88
CA ARG A 26 17.15 -15.15 -3.56
C ARG A 26 16.61 -16.52 -3.17
N SER A 27 16.53 -16.76 -1.86
CA SER A 27 15.74 -17.88 -1.34
C SER A 27 14.25 -17.64 -1.60
N ILE A 28 13.48 -18.72 -1.79
CA ILE A 28 12.01 -18.64 -1.99
C ILE A 28 11.36 -17.90 -0.82
N GLN A 29 11.81 -18.16 0.41
CA GLN A 29 11.28 -17.50 1.61
C GLN A 29 11.52 -15.99 1.58
N SER A 30 12.73 -15.54 1.21
CA SER A 30 13.06 -14.12 1.11
C SER A 30 12.26 -13.43 0.01
N TYR A 31 12.12 -14.09 -1.14
CA TYR A 31 11.30 -13.63 -2.27
C TYR A 31 9.84 -13.45 -1.85
N MET A 32 9.21 -14.51 -1.32
CA MET A 32 7.80 -14.45 -0.91
C MET A 32 7.54 -13.47 0.23
N ARG A 33 8.50 -13.28 1.14
CA ARG A 33 8.37 -12.28 2.21
C ARG A 33 8.20 -10.87 1.63
N GLU A 34 9.02 -10.50 0.66
CA GLU A 34 8.89 -9.18 0.02
C GLU A 34 7.56 -9.05 -0.72
N GLN A 35 7.16 -10.07 -1.48
CA GLN A 35 5.85 -10.05 -2.15
C GLN A 35 4.67 -9.85 -1.16
N VAL A 36 4.74 -10.46 0.02
CA VAL A 36 3.73 -10.28 1.08
C VAL A 36 3.80 -8.88 1.69
N ILE A 37 5.01 -8.32 1.88
CA ILE A 37 5.19 -6.95 2.37
C ILE A 37 4.62 -5.95 1.37
N ASP A 38 4.94 -6.11 0.08
CA ASP A 38 4.45 -5.25 -0.98
C ASP A 38 2.92 -5.28 -1.06
N MET A 39 2.34 -6.48 -1.02
CA MET A 39 0.90 -6.68 -0.96
C MET A 39 0.26 -5.98 0.25
N ALA A 40 0.87 -6.08 1.43
CA ALA A 40 0.34 -5.48 2.65
C ALA A 40 0.57 -3.96 2.74
N SER A 41 1.56 -3.43 2.03
CA SER A 41 1.92 -2.01 2.06
C SER A 41 0.91 -1.12 1.32
N THR A 42 0.17 -1.70 0.37
CA THR A 42 -0.78 -0.96 -0.46
C THR A 42 -2.21 -1.21 0.02
N PRO A 43 -2.89 -0.20 0.60
CA PRO A 43 -4.28 -0.36 1.01
C PRO A 43 -5.17 -0.60 -0.21
N THR A 44 -6.21 -1.40 -0.03
CA THR A 44 -7.26 -1.54 -1.02
C THR A 44 -8.03 -0.22 -1.18
N ALA A 45 -8.68 -0.03 -2.33
CA ALA A 45 -9.50 1.16 -2.56
C ALA A 45 -10.56 1.38 -1.47
N ARG A 46 -11.13 0.28 -0.95
CA ARG A 46 -12.11 0.33 0.14
C ARG A 46 -11.50 0.80 1.45
N GLU A 47 -10.33 0.28 1.82
CA GLU A 47 -9.61 0.71 3.02
C GLU A 47 -9.17 2.16 2.90
N ALA A 48 -8.72 2.59 1.72
CA ALA A 48 -8.36 3.98 1.47
C ALA A 48 -9.56 4.93 1.61
N LEU A 49 -10.73 4.56 1.08
CA LEU A 49 -11.97 5.34 1.24
C LEU A 49 -12.42 5.40 2.70
N ALA A 50 -12.43 4.26 3.41
CA ALA A 50 -12.78 4.23 4.82
C ALA A 50 -11.84 5.10 5.67
N ALA A 51 -10.53 5.04 5.40
CA ALA A 51 -9.56 5.91 6.05
C ALA A 51 -9.78 7.39 5.74
N LEU A 52 -10.16 7.74 4.50
CA LEU A 52 -10.51 9.11 4.13
C LEU A 52 -11.75 9.60 4.88
N GLU A 53 -12.81 8.79 4.95
CA GLU A 53 -14.05 9.12 5.66
C GLU A 53 -13.80 9.33 7.15
N GLU A 54 -13.03 8.45 7.81
CA GLU A 54 -12.64 8.62 9.21
C GLU A 54 -11.88 9.94 9.42
N ARG A 55 -10.95 10.27 8.52
CA ARG A 55 -10.20 11.53 8.61
C ARG A 55 -11.09 12.75 8.40
N LEU A 56 -12.02 12.71 7.45
CA LEU A 56 -12.97 13.79 7.21
C LEU A 56 -13.90 13.98 8.42
N ALA A 57 -14.35 12.89 9.06
CA ALA A 57 -15.18 12.97 10.25
C ALA A 57 -14.41 13.51 11.48
N ALA A 58 -13.11 13.22 11.58
CA ALA A 58 -12.26 13.70 12.67
C ALA A 58 -11.84 15.18 12.54
N VAL A 59 -11.92 15.76 11.33
CA VAL A 59 -11.51 17.15 11.08
C VAL A 59 -12.71 18.08 11.29
N SER A 60 -12.57 19.00 12.25
CA SER A 60 -13.59 19.99 12.60
C SER A 60 -13.45 21.32 11.85
N THR A 61 -12.34 21.53 11.13
CA THR A 61 -12.14 22.72 10.31
C THR A 61 -12.71 22.50 8.91
N PRO A 62 -13.35 23.51 8.29
CA PRO A 62 -13.63 23.47 6.87
C PRO A 62 -12.34 23.14 6.12
N GLY A 63 -12.39 22.21 5.17
CA GLY A 63 -11.28 21.96 4.25
C GLY A 63 -10.92 23.24 3.46
N ALA A 64 -10.01 23.11 2.49
CA ALA A 64 -9.63 24.24 1.65
C ALA A 64 -10.86 24.89 1.01
N THR A 65 -11.09 26.17 1.32
CA THR A 65 -12.13 26.97 0.67
C THR A 65 -11.55 27.67 -0.54
N ARG A 66 -12.43 28.12 -1.44
CA ARG A 66 -11.99 28.92 -2.59
C ARG A 66 -11.20 30.15 -2.12
N GLU A 67 -11.70 30.82 -1.08
CA GLU A 67 -11.10 32.01 -0.49
C GLU A 67 -9.72 31.70 0.11
N SER A 68 -9.56 30.59 0.84
CA SER A 68 -8.26 30.21 1.43
C SER A 68 -7.23 29.86 0.36
N VAL A 69 -7.65 29.18 -0.71
CA VAL A 69 -6.77 28.85 -1.84
C VAL A 69 -6.33 30.11 -2.58
N LEU A 70 -7.26 31.04 -2.85
CA LEU A 70 -6.92 32.31 -3.50
C LEU A 70 -6.00 33.18 -2.62
N ALA A 71 -6.22 33.20 -1.31
CA ALA A 71 -5.34 33.91 -0.37
C ALA A 71 -3.91 33.33 -0.37
N ALA A 72 -3.77 32.00 -0.36
CA ALA A 72 -2.48 31.33 -0.43
C ALA A 72 -1.73 31.63 -1.75
N LEU A 73 -2.44 31.62 -2.88
CA LEU A 73 -1.87 31.94 -4.21
C LEU A 73 -1.41 33.40 -4.35
N VAL A 74 -2.00 34.33 -3.58
CA VAL A 74 -1.56 35.73 -3.54
C VAL A 74 -0.35 35.88 -2.62
N ALA A 75 -0.31 35.14 -1.50
CA ALA A 75 0.81 35.16 -0.57
C ALA A 75 2.11 34.60 -1.17
N ASP A 76 2.01 33.54 -2.00
CA ASP A 76 3.17 32.90 -2.67
C ASP A 76 3.84 33.79 -3.75
N ARG A 77 3.13 34.82 -4.23
CA ARG A 77 3.61 35.75 -5.27
C ARG A 77 4.27 37.03 -4.73
N ARG A 78 4.41 37.18 -3.41
CA ARG A 78 5.07 38.32 -2.76
C ARG A 78 6.44 37.92 -2.22
#